data_AF-A0A5Q4H8J9-F1
#
_entry.id   AF-A0A5Q4H8J9-F1
#
_cell.length_a   1.000
_cell.length_b   1.000
_cell.length_c   1.000
_cell.angle_alpha   90.00
_cell.angle_beta   90.00
_cell.angle_gamma   90.00
#
_symmetry.space_group_name_H-M   'P 1'
#
loop_
_entity.id
_entity.type
_entity.pdbx_description
1 polymer ?
#
loop_
_entity_poly.entity_id
_entity_poly.type
_entity_poly.pdbx_seq_one_letter_code
_entity_poly.pdbx_strand_id
1 'polypeptide(L)'
;MLIKNLFKKDIFRPINGVVKAEELDESSVWQELDEFVITRELDKHLRKFLSAFLNAIDNKNVPAITGQIGVWISGWFGCGKSHFLKVLSYLLRNALHTFQGQSRHAVEFFDEKIEDAMMLADVKRAVASKTDVILFNIDSKADPRAGREAILGVFLKVLNELQGYDGDHGPCRVLRLDREEDPAADRAGRCDGDRRAPCLGCVPST
;
A
#
# COMPACT_ATOMS: atom_id res chain seq x y z
N MET A 1 34.20 27.87 13.14
CA MET A 1 32.86 27.31 12.85
C MET A 1 33.02 26.38 11.65
N LEU A 2 32.67 25.09 11.76
CA LEU A 2 32.80 24.15 10.63
C LEU A 2 31.48 24.14 9.84
N ILE A 3 31.55 24.20 8.50
CA ILE A 3 30.37 24.20 7.60
C ILE A 3 29.46 23.00 7.86
N LYS A 4 30.01 21.85 8.25
CA LYS A 4 29.25 20.64 8.61
C LYS A 4 28.23 20.86 9.73
N ASN A 5 28.49 21.79 10.64
CA ASN A 5 27.61 22.08 11.78
C ASN A 5 26.40 22.95 11.40
N LEU A 6 26.32 23.41 10.15
CA LEU A 6 25.18 24.17 9.64
C LEU A 6 24.01 23.25 9.22
N PHE A 7 24.29 21.96 9.00
CA PHE A 7 23.32 21.00 8.49
C PHE A 7 22.62 20.26 9.64
N LYS A 8 21.30 20.09 9.52
CA LYS A 8 20.49 19.33 10.49
C LYS A 8 20.85 17.84 10.50
N LYS A 9 21.33 17.30 9.37
CA LYS A 9 21.71 15.90 9.19
C LYS A 9 23.15 15.78 8.68
N ASP A 10 23.77 14.64 8.92
CA ASP A 10 25.12 14.35 8.43
C ASP A 10 25.17 14.38 6.89
N ILE A 11 26.17 15.07 6.35
CA ILE A 11 26.38 15.26 4.91
C ILE A 11 27.06 14.06 4.25
N PHE A 12 27.68 13.16 5.02
CA PHE A 12 28.35 11.96 4.51
C PHE A 12 27.46 10.71 4.52
N ARG A 13 26.18 10.85 4.92
CA ARG A 13 25.23 9.73 4.91
C ARG A 13 24.98 9.25 3.48
N PRO A 14 24.82 7.92 3.25
CA PRO A 14 24.40 7.42 1.95
C PRO A 14 23.01 7.96 1.64
N ILE A 15 22.72 8.37 0.40
CA ILE A 15 21.36 8.79 -0.03
C ILE A 15 21.03 8.02 -1.30
N ASN A 16 19.89 7.32 -1.31
CA ASN A 16 19.40 6.65 -2.51
C ASN A 16 18.84 7.70 -3.48
N GLY A 17 19.53 7.90 -4.61
CA GLY A 17 19.12 8.87 -5.63
C GLY A 17 17.91 8.42 -6.48
N VAL A 18 17.51 7.15 -6.40
CA VAL A 18 16.43 6.57 -7.20
C VAL A 18 15.44 5.86 -6.27
N VAL A 19 14.20 6.34 -6.26
CA VAL A 19 13.11 5.72 -5.50
C VAL A 19 12.43 4.68 -6.38
N LYS A 20 12.57 3.40 -6.04
CA LYS A 20 11.85 2.29 -6.71
C LYS A 20 10.63 1.89 -5.88
N ALA A 21 9.52 1.56 -6.55
CA ALA A 21 8.29 1.18 -5.85
C ALA A 21 8.41 -0.19 -5.16
N GLU A 22 9.25 -1.06 -5.72
CA GLU A 22 9.45 -2.45 -5.29
C GLU A 22 10.48 -2.59 -4.16
N GLU A 23 11.27 -1.55 -3.87
CA GLU A 23 12.30 -1.57 -2.83
C GLU A 23 11.64 -1.36 -1.46
N LEU A 24 11.51 -2.46 -0.71
CA LEU A 24 10.82 -2.55 0.58
C LEU A 24 11.76 -2.90 1.75
N ASP A 25 13.08 -2.83 1.53
CA ASP A 25 14.08 -3.12 2.55
C ASP A 25 13.90 -2.17 3.75
N GLU A 26 13.84 -2.71 4.97
CA GLU A 26 13.49 -1.92 6.16
C GLU A 26 14.40 -0.71 6.40
N SER A 27 15.70 -0.85 6.09
CA SER A 27 16.66 0.26 6.18
C SER A 27 16.40 1.37 5.15
N SER A 28 15.99 0.99 3.94
CA SER A 28 15.64 1.93 2.87
C SER A 28 14.35 2.67 3.23
N VAL A 29 13.33 1.95 3.69
CA VAL A 29 12.06 2.54 4.17
C VAL A 29 12.28 3.50 5.33
N TRP A 30 13.06 3.08 6.34
CA TRP A 30 13.39 3.91 7.49
C TRP A 30 14.06 5.22 7.06
N GLN A 31 15.05 5.12 6.18
CA GLN A 31 15.75 6.28 5.68
C GLN A 31 14.84 7.19 4.85
N GLU A 32 14.04 6.65 3.92
CA GLU A 32 13.07 7.42 3.13
C GLU A 32 12.09 8.17 4.05
N LEU A 33 11.53 7.49 5.05
CA LEU A 33 10.63 8.07 6.04
C LEU A 33 11.32 9.15 6.87
N ASP A 34 12.56 8.96 7.30
CA ASP A 34 13.32 9.95 8.06
C ASP A 34 13.71 11.17 7.20
N GLU A 35 14.10 10.97 5.94
CA GLU A 35 14.52 12.04 5.02
C GLU A 35 13.37 12.81 4.37
N PHE A 36 12.15 12.28 4.37
CA PHE A 36 11.00 12.96 3.79
C PHE A 36 10.75 14.33 4.43
N VAL A 37 10.60 15.37 3.61
CA VAL A 37 10.31 16.74 4.06
C VAL A 37 8.96 17.18 3.53
N ILE A 38 8.09 17.65 4.43
CA ILE A 38 6.80 18.19 4.07
C ILE A 38 6.98 19.66 3.71
N THR A 39 6.92 19.96 2.42
CA THR A 39 6.90 21.33 1.93
C THR A 39 5.50 21.92 2.05
N ARG A 40 5.38 23.25 1.94
CA ARG A 40 4.08 23.95 1.97
C ARG A 40 3.10 23.47 0.90
N GLU A 41 3.59 23.06 -0.26
CA GLU A 41 2.71 22.53 -1.33
C GLU A 41 2.31 21.08 -1.05
N LEU A 42 3.23 20.24 -0.55
CA LEU A 42 2.90 18.88 -0.13
C LEU A 42 1.88 18.87 1.02
N ASP A 43 1.98 19.81 1.96
CA ASP A 43 1.00 20.00 3.03
C ASP A 43 -0.42 20.20 2.47
N LYS A 44 -0.61 21.12 1.51
CA LYS A 44 -1.91 21.34 0.85
C LYS A 44 -2.45 20.08 0.18
N HIS A 45 -1.59 19.36 -0.55
CA HIS A 45 -1.98 18.13 -1.22
C HIS A 45 -2.35 17.02 -0.23
N LEU A 46 -1.60 16.88 0.86
CA LEU A 46 -1.85 15.91 1.91
C LEU A 46 -3.17 16.22 2.63
N ARG A 47 -3.46 17.49 2.93
CA ARG A 47 -4.76 17.90 3.51
C ARG A 47 -5.94 17.57 2.60
N LYS A 48 -5.80 17.84 1.29
CA LYS A 48 -6.85 17.53 0.31
C LYS A 48 -7.07 16.02 0.19
N PHE A 49 -6.00 15.23 0.27
CA PHE A 49 -6.08 13.78 0.31
C PHE A 49 -6.79 13.32 1.60
N LEU A 50 -6.33 13.77 2.77
CA LEU A 50 -6.87 13.38 4.07
C LEU A 50 -8.35 13.73 4.22
N SER A 51 -8.78 14.91 3.75
CA SER A 51 -10.19 15.29 3.82
C SER A 51 -11.08 14.37 2.98
N ALA A 52 -10.67 14.02 1.76
CA ALA A 52 -11.39 13.08 0.92
C ALA A 52 -11.40 11.66 1.51
N PHE A 53 -10.24 11.22 2.01
CA PHE A 53 -10.06 9.88 2.58
C PHE A 53 -10.83 9.70 3.90
N LEU A 54 -10.77 10.67 4.81
CA LEU A 54 -11.51 10.64 6.07
C LEU A 54 -13.01 10.76 5.84
N ASN A 55 -13.45 11.58 4.88
CA ASN A 55 -14.88 11.66 4.51
C ASN A 55 -15.43 10.29 4.04
N ALA A 56 -14.63 9.52 3.31
CA ALA A 56 -14.99 8.16 2.92
C ALA A 56 -15.04 7.19 4.11
N ILE A 57 -14.10 7.31 5.04
CA ILE A 57 -14.07 6.50 6.28
C ILE A 57 -15.26 6.82 7.17
N ASP A 58 -15.63 8.09 7.29
CA ASP A 58 -16.73 8.54 8.14
C ASP A 58 -18.10 8.16 7.54
N ASN A 59 -18.19 8.02 6.20
CA ASN A 59 -19.41 7.69 5.46
C ASN A 59 -19.40 6.31 4.79
N LYS A 60 -18.78 5.31 5.43
CA LYS A 60 -18.62 3.94 4.89
C LYS A 60 -19.91 3.29 4.36
N ASN A 61 -21.06 3.63 4.93
CA ASN A 61 -22.36 3.06 4.59
C ASN A 61 -23.10 3.79 3.46
N VAL A 62 -22.48 4.80 2.83
CA VAL A 62 -23.10 5.60 1.77
C VAL A 62 -22.39 5.28 0.44
N PRO A 63 -22.95 4.39 -0.41
CA PRO A 63 -22.30 3.97 -1.67
C PRO A 63 -22.00 5.12 -2.63
N ALA A 64 -22.82 6.17 -2.60
CA ALA A 64 -22.60 7.37 -3.41
C ALA A 64 -21.30 8.11 -3.03
N ILE A 65 -20.83 7.98 -1.79
CA ILE A 65 -19.60 8.58 -1.29
C ILE A 65 -18.44 7.59 -1.42
N THR A 66 -18.61 6.35 -0.97
CA THR A 66 -17.52 5.34 -0.99
C THR A 66 -17.17 4.85 -2.38
N GLY A 67 -18.13 4.81 -3.31
CA GLY A 67 -17.92 4.42 -4.71
C GLY A 67 -17.24 5.49 -5.57
N GLN A 68 -16.99 6.70 -5.04
CA GLN A 68 -16.45 7.84 -5.80
C GLN A 68 -15.09 8.32 -5.28
N ILE A 69 -14.30 7.43 -4.69
CA ILE A 69 -12.96 7.76 -4.18
C ILE A 69 -11.94 7.50 -5.29
N GLY A 70 -11.42 8.57 -5.87
CA GLY A 70 -10.32 8.53 -6.83
C GLY A 70 -9.39 9.71 -6.61
N VAL A 71 -8.08 9.45 -6.54
CA VAL A 71 -7.07 10.49 -6.38
C VAL A 71 -6.12 10.44 -7.56
N TRP A 72 -5.99 11.57 -8.25
CA TRP A 72 -5.08 11.74 -9.37
C TRP A 72 -3.91 12.65 -8.98
N ILE A 73 -2.69 12.14 -9.08
CA ILE A 73 -1.47 12.89 -8.79
C ILE A 73 -0.77 13.21 -10.11
N SER A 74 -0.81 14.49 -10.51
CA SER A 74 -0.16 14.99 -11.72
C SER A 74 0.93 16.02 -11.39
N GLY A 75 1.83 16.26 -12.34
CA GLY A 75 2.94 17.21 -12.17
C GLY A 75 4.15 16.85 -13.03
N TRP A 76 5.15 17.71 -13.01
CA TRP A 76 6.30 17.61 -13.92
C TRP A 76 7.26 16.46 -13.57
N PHE A 77 8.10 16.05 -14.52
CA PHE A 77 9.11 15.03 -14.24
C PHE A 77 10.10 15.51 -13.19
N GLY A 78 10.53 14.62 -12.28
CA GLY A 78 11.44 14.98 -11.19
C GLY A 78 10.82 15.74 -10.01
N CYS A 79 9.52 16.08 -10.01
CA CYS A 79 8.90 16.81 -8.89
C CYS A 79 8.54 15.92 -7.67
N GLY A 80 8.91 14.63 -7.68
CA GLY A 80 8.74 13.73 -6.54
C GLY A 80 7.38 13.03 -6.43
N LYS A 81 6.55 12.99 -7.48
CA LYS A 81 5.20 12.34 -7.44
C LYS A 81 5.24 10.88 -6.98
N SER A 82 6.12 10.07 -7.55
CA SER A 82 6.24 8.65 -7.19
C SER A 82 6.73 8.48 -5.76
N HIS A 83 7.65 9.35 -5.32
CA HIS A 83 8.12 9.36 -3.93
C HIS A 83 7.01 9.76 -2.97
N PHE A 84 6.21 10.78 -3.30
CA PHE A 84 5.04 11.17 -2.51
C PHE A 84 4.03 10.02 -2.39
N LEU A 85 3.72 9.31 -3.49
CA LEU A 85 2.83 8.15 -3.47
C LEU A 85 3.38 7.01 -2.60
N LYS A 86 4.70 6.76 -2.68
CA LYS A 86 5.39 5.74 -1.88
C LYS A 86 5.37 6.08 -0.39
N VAL A 87 5.62 7.34 -0.03
CA VAL A 87 5.54 7.80 1.37
C VAL A 87 4.11 7.75 1.90
N LEU A 88 3.13 8.11 1.07
CA LEU A 88 1.72 7.98 1.43
C LEU A 88 1.33 6.52 1.70
N SER A 89 1.87 5.57 0.93
CA SER A 89 1.61 4.15 1.12
C SER A 89 2.18 3.64 2.45
N TYR A 90 3.39 4.07 2.82
CA TYR A 90 3.96 3.78 4.14
C TYR A 90 3.13 4.35 5.28
N LEU A 91 2.71 5.61 5.13
CA LEU A 91 1.90 6.29 6.13
C LEU A 91 0.60 5.55 6.38
N LEU A 92 -0.16 5.22 5.32
CA LEU A 92 -1.46 4.55 5.42
C LEU A 92 -1.35 3.12 5.96
N ARG A 93 -0.29 2.38 5.59
CA ARG A 93 -0.04 1.03 6.10
C ARG A 93 0.43 1.04 7.55
N ASN A 94 1.16 2.08 7.95
CA ASN A 94 1.67 2.32 9.29
C ASN A 94 2.37 1.11 9.95
N ALA A 95 3.18 0.41 9.18
CA ALA A 95 3.96 -0.70 9.69
C ALA A 95 4.98 -0.23 10.74
N LEU A 96 5.35 -1.14 11.64
CA LEU A 96 6.47 -0.95 12.55
C LEU A 96 7.76 -1.21 11.75
N HIS A 97 8.65 -0.22 11.70
CA HIS A 97 9.97 -0.37 11.09
C HIS A 97 11.02 -0.40 12.19
N THR A 98 12.07 -1.21 12.02
CA THR A 98 13.17 -1.29 12.98
C THR A 98 14.50 -1.05 12.29
N PHE A 99 15.27 -0.08 12.77
CA PHE A 99 16.59 0.22 12.24
C PHE A 99 17.53 0.70 13.35
N GLN A 100 18.75 0.16 13.37
CA GLN A 100 19.79 0.51 14.35
C GLN A 100 19.31 0.44 15.83
N GLY A 101 18.45 -0.54 16.14
CA GLY A 101 17.92 -0.75 17.50
C GLY A 101 16.80 0.21 17.91
N GLN A 102 16.32 1.08 17.01
CA GLN A 102 15.12 1.87 17.20
C GLN A 102 13.96 1.25 16.42
N SER A 103 12.79 1.19 17.03
CA SER A 103 11.55 0.76 16.37
C SER A 103 10.55 1.91 16.41
N ARG A 104 9.99 2.25 15.25
CA ARG A 104 9.01 3.34 15.11
C ARG A 104 7.93 2.96 14.10
N HIS A 105 6.70 3.36 14.38
CA HIS A 105 5.62 3.30 13.39
C HIS A 105 5.82 4.40 12.34
N ALA A 106 5.38 4.16 11.10
CA ALA A 106 5.55 5.14 10.02
C ALA A 106 4.96 6.52 10.37
N VAL A 107 3.84 6.58 11.09
CA VAL A 107 3.21 7.84 11.53
C VAL A 107 4.06 8.64 12.51
N GLU A 108 4.88 7.99 13.34
CA GLU A 108 5.71 8.64 14.36
C GLU A 108 6.83 9.49 13.73
N PHE A 109 7.28 9.14 12.52
CA PHE A 109 8.21 9.98 11.76
C PHE A 109 7.60 11.33 11.39
N PHE A 110 6.27 11.45 11.35
CA PHE A 110 5.57 12.67 10.98
C PHE A 110 5.27 13.58 12.17
N ASP A 111 5.39 13.08 13.41
CA ASP A 111 5.17 13.88 14.63
C ASP A 111 6.10 15.11 14.70
N GLU A 112 7.35 14.95 14.27
CA GLU A 112 8.34 16.05 14.23
C GLU A 112 8.28 16.88 12.93
N LYS A 113 7.50 16.45 11.94
CA LYS A 113 7.45 17.03 10.58
C LYS A 113 6.21 17.85 10.33
N ILE A 114 5.14 17.60 11.07
CA ILE A 114 3.86 18.31 10.98
C ILE A 114 3.72 19.19 12.22
N GLU A 115 3.86 20.50 12.05
CA GLU A 115 3.71 21.47 13.14
C GLU A 115 2.24 21.69 13.53
N ASP A 116 1.32 21.54 12.58
CA ASP A 116 -0.11 21.74 12.79
C ASP A 116 -0.76 20.53 13.47
N ALA A 117 -1.19 20.71 14.72
CA ALA A 117 -1.84 19.68 15.53
C ALA A 117 -3.12 19.12 14.90
N MET A 118 -3.88 19.92 14.15
CA MET A 118 -5.10 19.46 13.50
C MET A 118 -4.78 18.51 12.35
N MET A 119 -3.79 18.87 11.54
CA MET A 119 -3.31 17.99 10.46
C MET A 119 -2.73 16.70 11.00
N LEU A 120 -1.95 16.77 12.09
CA LEU A 120 -1.39 15.58 12.71
C LEU A 120 -2.48 14.67 13.27
N ALA A 121 -3.54 15.23 13.85
CA ALA A 121 -4.70 14.47 14.30
C ALA A 121 -5.42 13.78 13.14
N ASP A 122 -5.61 14.46 12.00
CA ASP A 122 -6.20 13.87 10.80
C ASP A 122 -5.35 12.72 10.23
N VAL A 123 -4.02 12.88 10.21
CA VAL A 123 -3.10 11.80 9.84
C VAL A 123 -3.26 10.61 10.78
N LYS A 124 -3.24 10.82 12.09
CA LYS A 124 -3.41 9.73 13.08
C LYS A 124 -4.77 9.04 12.94
N ARG A 125 -5.84 9.78 12.66
CA ARG A 125 -7.17 9.22 12.36
C ARG A 125 -7.17 8.37 11.10
N ALA A 126 -6.53 8.85 10.01
CA ALA A 126 -6.46 8.12 8.75
C ALA A 126 -5.70 6.79 8.89
N VAL A 127 -4.68 6.78 9.74
CA VAL A 127 -3.87 5.58 10.01
C VAL A 127 -4.57 4.59 10.94
N ALA A 128 -5.39 5.08 11.87
CA ALA A 128 -6.12 4.23 12.81
C ALA A 128 -7.14 3.29 12.13
N SER A 129 -7.51 3.53 10.86
CA SER A 129 -8.49 2.72 10.14
C SER A 129 -8.00 1.33 9.71
N LYS A 130 -6.73 0.96 9.99
CA LYS A 130 -6.08 -0.31 9.59
C LYS A 130 -6.30 -0.61 8.10
N THR A 131 -5.50 0.05 7.27
CA THR A 131 -5.65 0.02 5.81
C THR A 131 -4.61 -0.89 5.18
N ASP A 132 -5.04 -1.88 4.40
CA ASP A 132 -4.16 -2.63 3.51
C ASP A 132 -3.81 -1.77 2.30
N VAL A 133 -2.53 -1.71 1.96
CA VAL A 133 -2.02 -0.86 0.88
C VAL A 133 -1.30 -1.70 -0.15
N ILE A 134 -1.71 -1.53 -1.40
CA ILE A 134 -1.09 -2.13 -2.56
C ILE A 134 -0.46 -1.02 -3.39
N LEU A 135 0.85 -1.13 -3.63
CA LEU A 135 1.58 -0.25 -4.54
C LEU A 135 2.10 -1.07 -5.72
N PHE A 136 1.72 -0.71 -6.93
CA PHE A 136 2.14 -1.43 -8.14
C PHE A 136 2.30 -0.48 -9.33
N ASN A 137 3.10 -0.92 -10.29
CA ASN A 137 3.23 -0.28 -11.60
C ASN A 137 2.37 -1.07 -12.60
N ILE A 138 1.56 -0.37 -13.38
CA ILE A 138 0.68 -0.99 -14.39
C ILE A 138 1.52 -1.65 -15.49
N ASP A 139 2.58 -0.98 -15.96
CA ASP A 139 3.39 -1.47 -17.08
C ASP A 139 4.15 -2.76 -16.74
N SER A 140 4.49 -2.99 -15.47
CA SER A 140 5.21 -4.21 -15.05
C SER A 140 4.31 -5.42 -14.86
N LYS A 141 2.99 -5.22 -14.77
CA LYS A 141 1.99 -6.28 -14.51
C LYS A 141 1.03 -6.49 -15.68
N ALA A 142 0.93 -5.56 -16.62
CA ALA A 142 0.01 -5.65 -17.75
C ALA A 142 0.44 -6.71 -18.75
N ASP A 143 -0.50 -7.56 -19.17
CA ASP A 143 -0.32 -8.37 -20.38
C ASP A 143 -0.48 -7.46 -21.61
N PRO A 144 0.56 -7.31 -22.46
CA PRO A 144 0.49 -6.51 -23.67
C PRO A 144 -0.65 -6.92 -24.62
N ARG A 145 -1.18 -8.14 -24.50
CA ARG A 145 -2.22 -8.70 -25.37
C ARG A 145 -3.64 -8.31 -24.95
N ALA A 146 -3.84 -7.80 -23.74
CA ALA A 146 -5.17 -7.59 -23.15
C ALA A 146 -5.85 -6.25 -23.53
N GLY A 147 -5.15 -5.36 -24.24
CA GLY A 147 -5.73 -4.11 -24.75
C GLY A 147 -6.45 -3.28 -23.67
N ARG A 148 -7.75 -3.01 -23.85
CA ARG A 148 -8.56 -2.16 -22.94
C ARG A 148 -8.88 -2.84 -21.60
N GLU A 149 -8.83 -4.16 -21.53
CA GLU A 149 -9.06 -4.93 -20.29
C GLU A 149 -7.79 -5.11 -19.46
N ALA A 150 -6.62 -4.71 -20.00
CA ALA A 150 -5.33 -4.86 -19.33
C ALA A 150 -5.30 -4.19 -17.95
N ILE A 151 -5.90 -3.00 -17.81
CA ILE A 151 -5.93 -2.28 -16.53
C ILE A 151 -6.76 -3.06 -15.50
N LEU A 152 -7.98 -3.47 -15.85
CA LEU A 152 -8.85 -4.23 -14.95
C LEU A 152 -8.21 -5.56 -14.56
N GLY A 153 -7.60 -6.26 -15.52
CA GLY A 153 -6.87 -7.50 -15.28
C GLY A 153 -5.72 -7.32 -14.29
N VAL A 154 -4.94 -6.24 -14.42
CA VAL A 154 -3.87 -5.91 -13.46
C VAL A 154 -4.43 -5.64 -12.07
N PHE A 155 -5.49 -4.84 -11.95
CA PHE A 155 -6.12 -4.57 -10.66
C PHE A 155 -6.57 -5.86 -9.97
N LEU A 156 -7.27 -6.74 -10.71
CA LEU A 156 -7.76 -8.01 -10.17
C LEU A 156 -6.60 -8.93 -9.79
N LYS A 157 -5.57 -9.02 -10.63
CA LYS A 157 -4.36 -9.80 -10.38
C LYS A 157 -3.69 -9.39 -9.07
N VAL A 158 -3.43 -8.10 -8.90
CA VAL A 158 -2.72 -7.62 -7.71
C VAL A 158 -3.60 -7.73 -6.46
N LEU A 159 -4.91 -7.56 -6.59
CA LEU A 159 -5.85 -7.80 -5.48
C LEU A 159 -5.85 -9.28 -5.06
N ASN A 160 -5.89 -10.21 -6.02
CA ASN A 160 -5.84 -11.64 -5.77
C ASN A 160 -4.53 -12.03 -5.08
N GLU A 161 -3.39 -11.53 -5.57
CA GLU A 161 -2.08 -11.74 -4.95
C GLU A 161 -2.07 -11.26 -3.48
N LEU A 162 -2.66 -10.10 -3.18
CA LEU A 162 -2.77 -9.61 -1.80
C LEU A 162 -3.61 -10.55 -0.91
N GLN A 163 -4.69 -11.11 -1.44
CA GLN A 163 -5.56 -12.04 -0.72
C GLN A 163 -4.98 -13.47 -0.63
N GLY A 164 -3.84 -13.73 -1.27
CA GLY A 164 -3.21 -15.07 -1.33
C GLY A 164 -3.77 -16.00 -2.39
N TYR A 165 -4.53 -15.48 -3.35
CA TYR A 165 -5.03 -16.22 -4.51
C TYR A 165 -4.06 -16.14 -5.70
N ASP A 166 -4.23 -17.03 -6.67
CA ASP A 166 -3.51 -16.96 -7.94
C ASP A 166 -3.90 -15.68 -8.70
N GLY A 167 -2.90 -14.91 -9.11
CA GLY A 167 -3.05 -13.68 -9.85
C GLY A 167 -3.32 -13.87 -11.35
N ASP A 168 -2.98 -15.03 -11.91
CA ASP A 168 -3.10 -15.33 -13.35
C ASP A 168 -4.40 -16.04 -13.70
N HIS A 169 -5.17 -16.50 -12.71
CA HIS A 169 -6.49 -17.06 -12.95
C HIS A 169 -7.53 -15.93 -12.92
N GLY A 170 -8.31 -15.84 -14.01
CA GLY A 170 -9.47 -14.92 -14.12
C GLY A 170 -10.42 -15.09 -12.94
N PRO A 171 -11.39 -14.18 -12.73
CA PRO A 171 -12.12 -14.04 -11.47
C PRO A 171 -12.54 -15.41 -10.97
N CYS A 172 -11.82 -15.93 -9.96
CA CYS A 172 -12.23 -17.11 -9.24
C CYS A 172 -13.65 -16.77 -8.80
N ARG A 173 -14.63 -17.43 -9.43
CA ARG A 173 -16.03 -17.35 -9.02
C ARG A 173 -15.97 -17.59 -7.52
N VAL A 174 -16.19 -16.54 -6.73
CA VAL A 174 -16.21 -16.62 -5.28
C VAL A 174 -17.12 -17.80 -4.98
N LEU A 175 -16.53 -18.92 -4.60
CA LEU A 175 -17.28 -20.07 -4.13
C LEU A 175 -17.90 -19.54 -2.85
N ARG A 176 -19.15 -19.12 -3.01
CA ARG A 176 -20.07 -18.86 -1.93
C ARG A 176 -19.99 -20.10 -1.07
N LEU A 177 -19.25 -20.00 0.04
CA LEU A 177 -19.28 -20.96 1.13
C LEU A 177 -20.66 -20.82 1.79
N ASP A 178 -21.71 -21.15 1.05
CA ASP A 178 -22.93 -21.63 1.65
C ASP A 178 -22.58 -23.01 2.18
N ARG A 179 -22.40 -23.03 3.49
CA ARG A 179 -22.15 -24.19 4.31
C ARG A 179 -23.38 -25.11 4.23
N GLU A 180 -23.50 -25.89 3.17
CA GLU A 180 -24.31 -27.10 3.17
C GLU A 180 -23.36 -28.29 3.31
N GLU A 181 -23.47 -28.98 4.44
CA GLU A 181 -22.80 -30.25 4.69
C GLU A 181 -23.38 -31.30 3.74
N ASP A 182 -22.73 -31.52 2.59
CA ASP A 182 -23.02 -32.64 1.71
C ASP A 182 -22.15 -33.85 2.12
N PRO A 183 -22.73 -34.96 2.64
CA PRO A 183 -21.98 -36.08 3.22
C PRO A 183 -21.32 -37.02 2.18
N ALA A 184 -21.24 -36.64 0.90
CA ALA A 184 -20.83 -37.54 -0.18
C ALA A 184 -19.36 -37.41 -0.65
N ALA A 185 -18.53 -36.56 -0.03
CA ALA A 185 -17.12 -36.38 -0.41
C ALA A 185 -16.15 -37.33 0.31
N ASP A 186 -16.48 -38.63 0.39
CA ASP A 186 -15.56 -39.67 0.87
C ASP A 186 -15.22 -40.61 -0.30
N ARG A 187 -14.42 -40.12 -1.26
CA ARG A 187 -13.73 -40.93 -2.29
C ARG A 187 -12.88 -40.06 -3.23
N ALA A 188 -11.81 -39.43 -2.73
CA ALA A 188 -10.62 -39.14 -3.54
C ALA A 188 -9.44 -38.66 -2.68
N GLY A 189 -8.31 -39.37 -2.78
CA GLY A 189 -6.99 -38.79 -2.54
C GLY A 189 -6.56 -38.64 -1.08
N ARG A 190 -5.97 -39.70 -0.53
CA ARG A 190 -5.21 -39.68 0.72
C ARG A 190 -3.92 -38.87 0.48
N CYS A 191 -3.77 -37.69 1.09
CA CYS A 191 -2.51 -36.93 1.10
C CYS A 191 -1.73 -37.26 2.37
N ASP A 192 -0.53 -37.83 2.20
CA ASP A 192 0.46 -37.98 3.27
C ASP A 192 0.90 -36.61 3.80
N GLY A 193 1.04 -36.53 5.12
CA GLY A 193 1.22 -35.28 5.84
C GLY A 193 2.65 -34.73 5.82
N ASP A 194 2.79 -33.45 5.48
CA ASP A 194 3.45 -32.44 6.32
C ASP A 194 3.13 -31.02 5.78
N ARG A 195 2.73 -30.12 6.70
CA ARG A 195 2.61 -28.63 6.60
C ARG A 195 1.58 -27.96 5.68
N ARG A 196 0.55 -27.42 6.36
CA ARG A 196 -0.09 -26.08 6.18
C ARG A 196 -0.23 -25.54 4.73
N ALA A 197 -1.19 -26.07 3.98
CA ALA A 197 -2.00 -25.31 3.02
C ALA A 197 -3.28 -26.11 2.71
N PRO A 198 -4.48 -25.49 2.63
CA PRO A 198 -5.64 -26.20 2.08
C PRO A 198 -5.43 -26.37 0.57
N CYS A 199 -5.37 -27.62 0.11
CA CYS A 199 -5.38 -27.96 -1.31
C CYS A 199 -6.75 -27.62 -1.89
N LEU A 200 -6.86 -26.46 -2.55
CA LEU A 200 -8.02 -26.12 -3.38
C LEU A 200 -7.68 -26.48 -4.83
N GLY A 201 -8.21 -27.61 -5.28
CA GLY A 201 -8.11 -28.04 -6.67
C GLY A 201 -8.84 -27.08 -7.59
N CYS A 202 -8.12 -26.46 -8.52
CA CYS A 202 -8.73 -25.81 -9.69
C CYS A 202 -9.21 -26.92 -10.64
N VAL A 203 -10.52 -27.08 -10.80
CA VAL A 203 -11.07 -27.89 -11.89
C VAL A 203 -11.15 -27.00 -13.13
N PRO A 204 -10.50 -27.33 -14.25
CA PRO A 204 -10.61 -26.55 -15.47
C PRO A 204 -12.02 -26.70 -16.06
N SER A 205 -12.68 -25.58 -16.31
CA SER A 205 -13.93 -25.54 -17.08
C SER A 205 -13.64 -25.83 -18.54
N THR A 206 -14.15 -26.95 -19.06
CA THR A 206 -14.36 -27.19 -20.49
C THR A 206 -15.44 -26.29 -21.05
#